data_AF-A0A4P6PG54-F1
#
_entry.id   AF-A0A4P6PG54-F1
#
_cell.length_a   1.000
_cell.length_b   1.000
_cell.length_c   1.000
_cell.angle_alpha   90.00
_cell.angle_beta   90.00
_cell.angle_gamma   90.00
#
_symmetry.space_group_name_H-M   'P 1'
#
loop_
_entity.id
_entity.type
_entity.pdbx_description
1 polymer ?
#
loop_
_entity_poly.entity_id
_entity_poly.type
_entity_poly.pdbx_seq_one_letter_code
_entity_poly.pdbx_strand_id
1 'polypeptide(L)'
;MKTLFDGTMEIITPCFCAGADQSKAEIRAPSIRGELRWWFRALGGTRQLEAEVFGSIKVTKGERVISENQASTLIVRVSDLRKTGAESGQMPSNHRFFVKTRLDSGSAAMIPAGWSFRLQILQAKHTSCDDLIDFAVRCFMTLGGLGLRSNRGLGAVQTMTKQSDFQSLENDLCSRGFEVFTFPVQQSALDALVVLEEQIKSFREQEGVQKDSNNAMGFVQRRKRHASCLRTRPLKMENETFLPIMFYSEAAMGNVTGLRSKLKAHFA
;
A
#
# COMPACT_ATOMS: atom_id res chain seq x y z
N MET A 1 26.65 2.79 -5.00
CA MET A 1 25.41 2.05 -4.70
C MET A 1 25.06 2.30 -3.25
N LYS A 2 23.91 2.91 -2.97
CA LYS A 2 23.41 3.24 -1.62
C LYS A 2 22.42 2.17 -1.18
N THR A 3 22.52 1.69 0.06
CA THR A 3 21.49 0.82 0.66
C THR A 3 20.41 1.70 1.25
N LEU A 4 19.17 1.56 0.77
CA LEU A 4 18.01 2.29 1.29
C LEU A 4 17.33 1.51 2.41
N PHE A 5 17.27 0.19 2.27
CA PHE A 5 16.77 -0.72 3.31
C PHE A 5 17.38 -2.10 3.12
N ASP A 6 17.76 -2.75 4.22
CA ASP A 6 18.17 -4.15 4.24
C ASP A 6 17.71 -4.78 5.55
N GLY A 7 16.53 -5.39 5.53
CA GLY A 7 15.81 -5.75 6.74
C GLY A 7 14.78 -6.86 6.53
N THR A 8 14.16 -7.27 7.63
CA THR A 8 13.07 -8.24 7.62
C THR A 8 11.74 -7.50 7.69
N MET A 9 10.82 -7.88 6.81
CA MET A 9 9.44 -7.36 6.78
C MET A 9 8.49 -8.44 7.31
N GLU A 10 7.57 -8.07 8.18
CA GLU A 10 6.46 -8.89 8.68
C GLU A 10 5.18 -8.62 7.87
N ILE A 11 4.41 -9.69 7.62
CA ILE A 11 3.05 -9.61 7.10
C ILE A 11 2.08 -9.47 8.27
N ILE A 12 1.47 -8.29 8.37
CA ILE A 12 0.58 -7.91 9.47
C ILE A 12 -0.84 -8.42 9.25
N THR A 13 -1.31 -8.46 7.99
CA THR A 13 -2.61 -8.99 7.62
C THR A 13 -2.48 -9.94 6.43
N PRO A 14 -3.40 -10.91 6.25
CA PRO A 14 -3.30 -11.90 5.18
C PRO A 14 -3.03 -11.30 3.79
N CYS A 15 -1.95 -11.76 3.12
CA CYS A 15 -1.49 -11.28 1.81
C CYS A 15 -1.96 -12.23 0.71
N PHE A 16 -2.85 -11.78 -0.15
CA PHE A 16 -3.27 -12.53 -1.34
C PHE A 16 -2.39 -12.13 -2.52
N CYS A 17 -1.32 -12.89 -2.70
CA CYS A 17 -0.13 -12.49 -3.46
C CYS A 17 0.32 -13.70 -4.27
N ALA A 18 0.18 -13.64 -5.61
CA ALA A 18 0.44 -14.79 -6.49
C ALA A 18 1.19 -14.41 -7.77
N GLY A 19 1.89 -15.39 -8.32
CA GLY A 19 2.75 -15.28 -9.49
C GLY A 19 2.05 -15.55 -10.81
N ALA A 20 2.81 -16.07 -11.77
CA ALA A 20 2.21 -16.70 -12.96
C ALA A 20 1.35 -17.90 -12.55
N ASP A 21 1.83 -18.68 -11.59
CA ASP A 21 1.05 -19.68 -10.90
C ASP A 21 0.17 -19.02 -9.83
N GLN A 22 -1.15 -19.06 -10.05
CA GLN A 22 -2.14 -18.48 -9.15
C GLN A 22 -2.44 -19.37 -7.93
N SER A 23 -1.96 -20.61 -7.92
CA SER A 23 -2.12 -21.55 -6.80
C SER A 23 -1.05 -21.40 -5.72
N LYS A 24 0.09 -20.81 -6.07
CA LYS A 24 1.23 -20.62 -5.17
C LYS A 24 1.35 -19.17 -4.69
N ALA A 25 1.35 -19.01 -3.36
CA ALA A 25 1.58 -17.71 -2.75
C ALA A 25 3.05 -17.31 -2.86
N GLU A 26 3.31 -16.10 -3.36
CA GLU A 26 4.67 -15.55 -3.47
C GLU A 26 4.69 -14.03 -3.33
N ILE A 27 5.78 -13.52 -2.74
CA ILE A 27 6.10 -12.10 -2.69
C ILE A 27 7.09 -11.80 -3.80
N ARG A 28 6.77 -10.82 -4.65
CA ARG A 28 7.53 -10.52 -5.85
C ARG A 28 8.12 -9.12 -5.76
N ALA A 29 9.39 -8.98 -6.17
CA ALA A 29 10.04 -7.67 -6.28
C ALA A 29 9.24 -6.65 -7.13
N PRO A 30 8.62 -7.02 -8.27
CA PRO A 30 7.73 -6.12 -9.02
C PRO A 30 6.55 -5.56 -8.22
N SER A 31 5.95 -6.34 -7.31
CA SER A 31 4.83 -5.89 -6.47
C SER A 31 5.29 -4.81 -5.49
N ILE A 32 6.45 -5.01 -4.85
CA ILE A 32 7.06 -4.02 -3.95
C ILE A 32 7.48 -2.76 -4.73
N ARG A 33 8.06 -2.93 -5.92
CA ARG A 33 8.37 -1.79 -6.81
C ARG A 33 7.12 -0.98 -7.16
N GLY A 34 5.99 -1.64 -7.40
CA GLY A 34 4.72 -0.97 -7.65
C GLY A 34 4.24 -0.14 -6.46
N GLU A 35 4.40 -0.66 -5.25
CA GLU A 35 4.03 0.03 -4.01
C GLU A 35 4.97 1.22 -3.70
N LEU A 36 6.29 1.04 -3.86
CA LEU A 36 7.28 2.13 -3.76
C LEU A 36 6.99 3.24 -4.77
N ARG A 37 6.64 2.87 -6.01
CA ARG A 37 6.26 3.82 -7.07
C ARG A 37 4.99 4.58 -6.72
N TRP A 38 4.02 3.92 -6.07
CA TRP A 38 2.82 4.59 -5.58
C TRP A 38 3.16 5.61 -4.49
N TRP A 39 3.93 5.23 -3.48
CA TRP A 39 4.36 6.15 -2.42
C TRP A 39 5.11 7.34 -2.99
N PHE A 40 6.07 7.10 -3.88
CA PHE A 40 6.83 8.14 -4.55
C PHE A 40 5.92 9.17 -5.25
N ARG A 41 4.92 8.71 -6.01
CA ARG A 41 3.94 9.59 -6.67
C ARG A 41 3.06 10.34 -5.68
N ALA A 42 2.54 9.63 -4.66
CA ALA A 42 1.66 10.20 -3.64
C ALA A 42 2.37 11.28 -2.80
N LEU A 43 3.69 11.20 -2.69
CA LEU A 43 4.56 12.14 -2.00
C LEU A 43 5.02 13.33 -2.88
N GLY A 44 4.50 13.46 -4.10
CA GLY A 44 4.79 14.57 -5.02
C GLY A 44 5.77 14.25 -6.15
N GLY A 45 6.14 12.99 -6.33
CA GLY A 45 7.00 12.56 -7.44
C GLY A 45 6.37 12.86 -8.80
N THR A 46 7.05 13.67 -9.62
CA THR A 46 6.61 13.98 -10.99
C THR A 46 6.90 12.83 -11.94
N ARG A 47 6.31 12.85 -13.13
CA ARG A 47 6.55 11.82 -14.15
C ARG A 47 8.03 11.74 -14.57
N GLN A 48 8.72 12.88 -14.60
CA GLN A 48 10.14 12.97 -14.95
C GLN A 48 10.99 12.31 -13.86
N LEU A 49 10.74 12.64 -12.59
CA LEU A 49 11.46 12.03 -11.47
C LEU A 49 11.14 10.53 -11.35
N GLU A 50 9.89 10.14 -11.58
CA GLU A 50 9.48 8.74 -11.58
C GLU A 50 10.22 7.92 -12.65
N ALA A 51 10.40 8.48 -13.86
CA ALA A 51 11.19 7.86 -14.91
C ALA A 51 12.67 7.75 -14.51
N GLU A 52 13.20 8.75 -13.81
CA GLU A 52 14.56 8.75 -13.28
C GLU A 52 14.80 7.59 -12.31
N VAL A 53 13.85 7.35 -11.41
CA VAL A 53 13.96 6.38 -10.31
C VAL A 53 13.58 4.96 -10.74
N PHE A 54 12.41 4.80 -11.37
CA PHE A 54 11.82 3.50 -11.68
C PHE A 54 12.04 3.03 -13.11
N GLY A 55 12.61 3.89 -13.96
CA GLY A 55 12.83 3.67 -15.37
C GLY A 55 11.62 4.03 -16.24
N SER A 56 11.88 4.21 -17.52
CA SER A 56 10.88 4.49 -18.57
C SER A 56 11.20 3.75 -19.85
N ILE A 57 10.15 3.53 -20.64
CA ILE A 57 10.26 3.03 -22.01
C ILE A 57 10.10 4.24 -22.96
N LYS A 58 10.79 4.20 -24.09
CA LYS A 58 10.65 5.20 -25.14
C LYS A 58 9.21 5.20 -25.65
N VAL A 59 8.56 6.36 -25.56
CA VAL A 59 7.21 6.57 -26.10
C VAL A 59 7.28 7.71 -27.08
N THR A 60 6.79 7.49 -28.30
CA THR A 60 6.68 8.49 -29.36
C THR A 60 5.22 8.71 -29.73
N LYS A 61 4.87 9.93 -30.12
CA LYS A 61 3.58 10.25 -30.73
C LYS A 61 3.86 11.04 -32.01
N GLY A 62 3.87 10.34 -33.15
CA GLY A 62 4.49 10.84 -34.38
C GLY A 62 5.99 10.97 -34.20
N GLU A 63 6.57 12.09 -34.65
CA GLU A 63 7.99 12.40 -34.50
C GLU A 63 8.36 12.90 -33.09
N ARG A 64 7.37 13.27 -32.27
CA ARG A 64 7.62 13.79 -30.92
C ARG A 64 7.91 12.66 -29.94
N VAL A 65 9.12 12.69 -29.35
CA VAL A 65 9.48 11.85 -28.21
C VAL A 65 8.78 12.38 -26.96
N ILE A 66 8.00 11.52 -26.31
CA ILE A 66 7.28 11.79 -25.05
C ILE A 66 8.11 11.31 -23.84
N SER A 67 8.86 10.23 -24.00
CA SER A 67 9.82 9.71 -23.01
C SER A 67 10.92 8.93 -23.73
N GLU A 68 12.10 8.86 -23.14
CA GLU A 68 13.22 8.04 -23.61
C GLU A 68 13.37 6.75 -22.80
N ASN A 69 14.18 5.83 -23.32
CA ASN A 69 14.53 4.60 -22.58
C ASN A 69 15.45 4.95 -21.41
N GLN A 70 15.05 4.57 -20.21
CA GLN A 70 15.84 4.77 -19.01
C GLN A 70 15.72 3.55 -18.11
N ALA A 71 16.86 3.01 -17.68
CA ALA A 71 16.91 1.92 -16.71
C ALA A 71 16.60 2.46 -15.30
N SER A 72 15.91 1.64 -14.50
CA SER A 72 15.65 1.91 -13.09
C SER A 72 16.94 2.06 -12.29
N THR A 73 16.99 3.04 -11.39
CA THR A 73 18.08 3.16 -10.41
C THR A 73 17.83 2.30 -9.17
N LEU A 74 16.56 1.96 -8.88
CA LEU A 74 16.20 1.08 -7.78
C LEU A 74 16.37 -0.41 -8.10
N ILE A 75 16.95 -1.14 -7.16
CA ILE A 75 17.08 -2.60 -7.16
C ILE A 75 16.31 -3.11 -5.94
N VAL A 76 15.39 -4.06 -6.16
CA VAL A 76 14.59 -4.68 -5.10
C VAL A 76 14.85 -6.19 -5.12
N ARG A 77 15.23 -6.75 -3.97
CA ARG A 77 15.43 -8.19 -3.79
C ARG A 77 14.56 -8.68 -2.64
N VAL A 78 13.96 -9.84 -2.84
CA VAL A 78 13.09 -10.51 -1.88
C VAL A 78 13.57 -11.94 -1.73
N SER A 79 13.72 -12.40 -0.49
CA SER A 79 14.09 -13.78 -0.17
C SER A 79 13.46 -14.23 1.15
N ASP A 80 13.67 -15.49 1.49
CA ASP A 80 13.43 -16.04 2.83
C ASP A 80 12.00 -15.84 3.36
N LEU A 81 11.00 -16.05 2.50
CA LEU A 81 9.61 -16.10 2.93
C LEU A 81 9.40 -17.30 3.86
N ARG A 82 9.11 -17.01 5.14
CA ARG A 82 9.00 -18.04 6.18
C ARG A 82 8.06 -17.61 7.30
N LYS A 83 7.59 -18.58 8.08
CA LYS A 83 6.82 -18.33 9.30
C LYS A 83 7.75 -17.87 10.42
N THR A 84 7.39 -16.79 11.12
CA THR A 84 8.19 -16.24 12.24
C THR A 84 7.36 -15.93 13.49
N GLY A 85 6.05 -15.67 13.36
CA GLY A 85 5.14 -15.40 14.47
C GLY A 85 4.11 -16.49 14.74
N ALA A 86 3.38 -16.35 15.84
CA ALA A 86 2.18 -17.14 16.10
C ALA A 86 1.09 -16.78 15.08
N GLU A 87 0.50 -17.80 14.45
CA GLU A 87 -0.57 -17.58 13.47
C GLU A 87 -1.82 -17.04 14.15
N SER A 88 -2.34 -15.90 13.68
CA SER A 88 -3.79 -15.69 13.71
C SER A 88 -4.40 -16.55 12.60
N GLY A 89 -4.47 -17.86 12.82
CA GLY A 89 -4.90 -18.84 11.81
C GLY A 89 -6.37 -18.74 11.39
N GLN A 90 -7.12 -17.79 11.95
CA GLN A 90 -8.54 -17.62 11.67
C GLN A 90 -8.78 -16.36 10.85
N MET A 91 -9.19 -16.56 9.59
CA MET A 91 -9.94 -15.53 8.86
C MET A 91 -11.30 -15.39 9.56
N PRO A 92 -11.75 -14.21 9.99
CA PRO A 92 -13.11 -14.10 10.52
C PRO A 92 -14.09 -14.42 9.42
N SER A 93 -15.06 -15.24 9.76
CA SER A 93 -16.18 -15.65 8.89
C SER A 93 -17.04 -14.48 8.39
N ASN A 94 -16.83 -13.26 8.90
CA ASN A 94 -17.79 -12.15 8.80
C ASN A 94 -17.26 -10.93 8.03
N HIS A 95 -15.98 -10.88 7.67
CA HIS A 95 -15.41 -9.71 7.01
C HIS A 95 -15.76 -9.73 5.51
N ARG A 96 -16.63 -8.80 5.09
CA ARG A 96 -17.23 -8.77 3.74
C ARG A 96 -16.22 -8.49 2.63
N PHE A 97 -15.00 -8.05 2.97
CA PHE A 97 -13.90 -7.90 2.02
C PHE A 97 -13.06 -9.16 1.83
N PHE A 98 -13.31 -10.25 2.59
CA PHE A 98 -12.87 -11.54 2.12
C PHE A 98 -13.57 -11.86 0.82
N VAL A 99 -12.76 -12.25 -0.14
CA VAL A 99 -13.16 -12.50 -1.50
C VAL A 99 -14.14 -13.69 -1.48
N LYS A 100 -15.45 -13.40 -1.43
CA LYS A 100 -16.56 -14.32 -1.72
C LYS A 100 -16.52 -14.84 -3.18
N THR A 101 -15.35 -14.79 -3.82
CA THR A 101 -15.13 -15.04 -5.26
C THR A 101 -13.85 -15.82 -5.55
N ARG A 102 -13.02 -16.20 -4.55
CA ARG A 102 -11.84 -17.07 -4.77
C ARG A 102 -11.61 -18.14 -3.70
N LEU A 103 -12.19 -17.99 -2.51
CA LEU A 103 -12.14 -19.06 -1.50
C LEU A 103 -13.09 -20.22 -1.88
N ASP A 104 -14.24 -19.90 -2.49
CA ASP A 104 -15.20 -20.90 -2.99
C ASP A 104 -14.65 -21.78 -4.14
N SER A 105 -13.53 -21.37 -4.76
CA SER A 105 -12.84 -22.13 -5.82
C SER A 105 -11.59 -22.89 -5.33
N GLY A 106 -11.38 -23.00 -4.02
CA GLY A 106 -10.46 -23.98 -3.42
C GLY A 106 -8.95 -23.68 -3.40
N SER A 107 -8.45 -22.56 -3.97
CA SER A 107 -7.01 -22.25 -3.90
C SER A 107 -6.67 -20.78 -4.16
N ALA A 108 -7.08 -19.87 -3.28
CA ALA A 108 -6.47 -18.55 -3.27
C ALA A 108 -5.09 -18.64 -2.60
N ALA A 109 -4.01 -18.53 -3.40
CA ALA A 109 -2.66 -18.31 -2.93
C ALA A 109 -2.61 -17.16 -1.89
N MET A 110 -2.49 -17.52 -0.62
CA MET A 110 -2.52 -16.60 0.52
C MET A 110 -1.31 -16.85 1.42
N ILE A 111 -0.66 -15.77 1.84
CA ILE A 111 0.35 -15.80 2.90
C ILE A 111 -0.33 -15.33 4.20
N PRO A 112 -0.33 -16.14 5.27
CA PRO A 112 -0.91 -15.76 6.56
C PRO A 112 -0.21 -14.56 7.22
N ALA A 113 -0.91 -13.90 8.14
CA ALA A 113 -0.29 -12.94 9.05
C ALA A 113 0.76 -13.63 9.95
N GLY A 114 1.77 -12.87 10.40
CA GLY A 114 2.89 -13.36 11.20
C GLY A 114 4.00 -14.06 10.39
N TRP A 115 3.85 -14.18 9.08
CA TRP A 115 4.94 -14.57 8.19
C TRP A 115 5.87 -13.39 7.93
N SER A 116 7.13 -13.66 7.61
CA SER A 116 8.10 -12.63 7.26
C SER A 116 8.93 -13.01 6.04
N PHE A 117 9.58 -12.01 5.48
CA PHE A 117 10.49 -12.14 4.34
C PHE A 117 11.65 -11.15 4.47
N ARG A 118 12.80 -11.49 3.87
CA ARG A 118 13.92 -10.57 3.73
C ARG A 118 13.69 -9.64 2.56
N LEU A 119 13.97 -8.35 2.75
CA LEU A 119 13.86 -7.33 1.73
C LEU A 119 15.13 -6.48 1.69
N GLN A 120 15.68 -6.33 0.48
CA GLN A 120 16.73 -5.37 0.19
C GLN A 120 16.24 -4.37 -0.84
N ILE A 121 16.38 -3.08 -0.53
CA ILE A 121 16.15 -1.97 -1.44
C ILE A 121 17.47 -1.21 -1.58
N LEU A 122 18.03 -1.22 -2.78
CA LEU A 122 19.29 -0.57 -3.11
C LEU A 122 19.06 0.47 -4.20
N GLN A 123 19.83 1.54 -4.15
CA GLN A 123 19.90 2.56 -5.17
C GLN A 123 21.25 2.47 -5.88
N ALA A 124 21.23 2.09 -7.15
CA ALA A 124 22.42 1.91 -7.97
C ALA A 124 23.15 3.24 -8.23
N LYS A 125 22.40 4.33 -8.43
CA LYS A 125 22.89 5.67 -8.77
C LYS A 125 22.07 6.74 -8.05
N HIS A 126 22.75 7.81 -7.61
CA HIS A 126 22.10 9.01 -7.09
C HIS A 126 21.16 9.61 -8.13
N THR A 127 20.09 10.23 -7.64
CA THR A 127 19.08 10.92 -8.43
C THR A 127 18.86 12.33 -7.91
N SER A 128 18.17 13.16 -8.69
CA SER A 128 17.78 14.51 -8.27
C SER A 128 16.78 14.53 -7.09
N CYS A 129 16.24 13.39 -6.68
CA CYS A 129 15.15 13.27 -5.69
C CYS A 129 15.41 12.21 -4.63
N ASP A 130 16.66 12.01 -4.22
CA ASP A 130 17.05 10.99 -3.23
C ASP A 130 16.25 11.08 -1.91
N ASP A 131 16.00 12.30 -1.39
CA ASP A 131 15.20 12.49 -0.17
C ASP A 131 13.76 11.97 -0.31
N LEU A 132 13.19 12.11 -1.51
CA LEU A 132 11.85 11.60 -1.82
C LEU A 132 11.83 10.07 -1.90
N ILE A 133 12.90 9.46 -2.41
CA ILE A 133 13.07 8.01 -2.43
C ILE A 133 13.20 7.47 -1.00
N ASP A 134 14.07 8.09 -0.20
CA ASP A 134 14.29 7.71 1.20
C ASP A 134 12.97 7.77 1.98
N PHE A 135 12.19 8.84 1.79
CA PHE A 135 10.90 8.98 2.44
C PHE A 135 9.84 7.99 1.93
N ALA A 136 9.80 7.70 0.62
CA ALA A 136 8.91 6.68 0.07
C ALA A 136 9.24 5.28 0.62
N VAL A 137 10.52 4.96 0.80
CA VAL A 137 10.97 3.71 1.43
C VAL A 137 10.56 3.68 2.90
N ARG A 138 10.75 4.77 3.67
CA ARG A 138 10.30 4.88 5.07
C ARG A 138 8.78 4.67 5.19
N CYS A 139 7.99 5.27 4.29
CA CYS A 139 6.54 5.08 4.26
C CYS A 139 6.18 3.62 3.96
N PHE A 140 6.82 2.98 2.99
CA PHE A 140 6.60 1.57 2.67
C PHE A 140 6.97 0.64 3.84
N MET A 141 8.08 0.91 4.53
CA MET A 141 8.50 0.13 5.68
C MET A 141 7.50 0.16 6.84
N THR A 142 6.69 1.21 6.94
CA THR A 142 5.76 1.45 8.07
C THR A 142 4.31 1.14 7.70
N LEU A 143 3.88 1.57 6.52
CA LEU A 143 2.48 1.57 6.07
C LEU A 143 2.31 0.88 4.69
N GLY A 144 3.28 0.04 4.30
CA GLY A 144 3.23 -0.69 3.04
C GLY A 144 2.10 -1.72 3.00
N GLY A 145 1.62 -2.04 1.80
CA GLY A 145 0.80 -3.22 1.61
C GLY A 145 0.96 -3.86 0.24
N LEU A 146 0.76 -5.18 0.19
CA LEU A 146 1.00 -6.00 -0.98
C LEU A 146 -0.22 -6.84 -1.34
N GLY A 147 -0.36 -7.14 -2.63
CA GLY A 147 -1.37 -8.07 -3.12
C GLY A 147 -2.77 -7.50 -3.27
N LEU A 148 -3.73 -8.42 -3.36
CA LEU A 148 -5.12 -8.11 -3.59
C LEU A 148 -5.72 -7.36 -2.39
N ARG A 149 -6.48 -6.29 -2.69
CA ARG A 149 -7.16 -5.45 -1.70
C ARG A 149 -6.20 -4.77 -0.71
N SER A 150 -4.95 -4.55 -1.12
CA SER A 150 -4.00 -3.81 -0.31
C SER A 150 -4.50 -2.41 0.03
N ASN A 151 -5.24 -1.69 -0.80
CA ASN A 151 -5.80 -0.37 -0.38
C ASN A 151 -6.89 -0.47 0.71
N ARG A 152 -7.33 -1.67 1.10
CA ARG A 152 -8.35 -1.93 2.12
C ARG A 152 -7.80 -2.75 3.30
N GLY A 153 -6.51 -2.61 3.60
CA GLY A 153 -5.90 -3.18 4.80
C GLY A 153 -5.38 -4.61 4.68
N LEU A 154 -5.73 -5.37 3.63
CA LEU A 154 -5.14 -6.71 3.41
C LEU A 154 -3.68 -6.61 2.93
N GLY A 155 -2.89 -7.65 3.21
CA GLY A 155 -1.47 -7.72 2.88
C GLY A 155 -0.64 -6.56 3.43
N ALA A 156 -1.05 -5.97 4.55
CA ALA A 156 -0.26 -4.95 5.24
C ALA A 156 1.10 -5.54 5.65
N VAL A 157 2.17 -4.78 5.43
CA VAL A 157 3.53 -5.19 5.76
C VAL A 157 4.25 -4.09 6.53
N GLN A 158 5.08 -4.50 7.47
CA GLN A 158 5.85 -3.58 8.32
C GLN A 158 7.26 -4.13 8.54
N THR A 159 8.25 -3.26 8.67
CA THR A 159 9.60 -3.67 9.06
C THR A 159 9.59 -4.19 10.50
N MET A 160 10.34 -5.26 10.76
CA MET A 160 10.58 -5.75 12.12
C MET A 160 11.68 -4.95 12.84
N THR A 161 12.46 -4.15 12.10
CA THR A 161 13.43 -3.24 12.69
C THR A 161 12.70 -2.10 13.38
N LYS A 162 13.14 -1.75 14.60
CA LYS A 162 12.59 -0.63 15.37
C LYS A 162 12.58 0.65 14.52
N GLN A 163 11.41 1.23 14.34
CA GLN A 163 11.25 2.51 13.65
C GLN A 163 11.14 3.66 14.64
N SER A 164 11.32 4.89 14.15
CA SER A 164 10.88 6.10 14.83
C SER A 164 9.41 6.01 15.20
N ASP A 165 9.00 6.72 16.26
CA ASP A 165 7.59 6.87 16.63
C ASP A 165 6.72 7.24 15.41
N PHE A 166 5.54 6.63 15.32
CA PHE A 166 4.60 6.84 14.22
C PHE A 166 4.21 8.31 14.10
N GLN A 167 4.15 9.04 15.23
CA GLN A 167 3.83 10.46 15.25
C GLN A 167 4.78 11.29 14.36
N SER A 168 6.06 10.92 14.29
CA SER A 168 7.01 11.60 13.39
C SER A 168 6.66 11.35 11.93
N LEU A 169 6.33 10.11 11.57
CA LEU A 169 5.94 9.78 10.19
C LEU A 169 4.62 10.47 9.81
N GLU A 170 3.65 10.51 10.73
CA GLU A 170 2.38 11.21 10.54
C GLU A 170 2.61 12.69 10.27
N ASN A 171 3.41 13.37 11.10
CA ASN A 171 3.72 14.79 10.89
C ASN A 171 4.39 15.04 9.53
N ASP A 172 5.33 14.18 9.15
CA ASP A 172 6.02 14.28 7.85
C ASP A 172 5.03 14.05 6.68
N LEU A 173 4.10 13.11 6.81
CA LEU A 173 3.03 12.86 5.82
C LEU A 173 2.09 14.06 5.69
N CYS A 174 1.62 14.60 6.82
CA CYS A 174 0.73 15.77 6.86
C CYS A 174 1.39 17.00 6.23
N SER A 175 2.68 17.23 6.49
CA SER A 175 3.45 18.32 5.86
C SER A 175 3.52 18.21 4.33
N ARG A 176 3.31 17.01 3.79
CA ARG A 176 3.31 16.70 2.35
C ARG A 176 1.90 16.54 1.76
N GLY A 177 0.87 17.00 2.48
CA GLY A 177 -0.51 17.04 1.99
C GLY A 177 -1.25 15.70 2.07
N PHE A 178 -0.81 14.81 2.96
CA PHE A 178 -1.64 13.67 3.36
C PHE A 178 -2.61 14.09 4.46
N GLU A 179 -3.81 13.51 4.41
CA GLU A 179 -4.69 13.45 5.56
C GLU A 179 -4.52 12.05 6.16
N VAL A 180 -4.27 12.00 7.48
CA VAL A 180 -4.06 10.77 8.25
C VAL A 180 -5.08 10.75 9.37
N PHE A 181 -5.76 9.62 9.51
CA PHE A 181 -6.77 9.38 10.52
C PHE A 181 -6.40 8.13 11.30
N THR A 182 -6.40 8.24 12.61
CA THR A 182 -6.14 7.14 13.53
C THR A 182 -7.39 6.83 14.33
N PHE A 183 -7.55 5.56 14.69
CA PHE A 183 -8.70 5.08 15.46
C PHE A 183 -8.23 4.39 16.75
N PRO A 184 -9.13 4.11 17.71
CA PRO A 184 -8.76 3.45 18.95
C PRO A 184 -7.94 2.17 18.71
N VAL A 185 -6.88 2.01 19.49
CA VAL A 185 -5.98 0.85 19.43
C VAL A 185 -6.74 -0.44 19.67
N GLN A 186 -6.41 -1.48 18.90
CA GLN A 186 -7.04 -2.79 18.93
C GLN A 186 -6.05 -3.87 19.38
N GLN A 187 -6.57 -4.97 19.91
CA GLN A 187 -5.76 -6.08 20.40
C GLN A 187 -5.27 -7.01 19.29
N SER A 188 -5.88 -6.95 18.11
CA SER A 188 -5.46 -7.74 16.95
C SER A 188 -5.49 -6.91 15.66
N ALA A 189 -4.63 -7.28 14.70
CA ALA A 189 -4.64 -6.68 13.37
C ALA A 189 -6.01 -6.81 12.69
N LEU A 190 -6.76 -7.84 13.07
CA LEU A 190 -8.06 -8.14 12.52
C LEU A 190 -9.15 -7.22 13.06
N ASP A 191 -9.17 -7.00 14.37
CA ASP A 191 -10.10 -6.03 14.97
C ASP A 191 -9.84 -4.63 14.42
N ALA A 192 -8.57 -4.28 14.19
CA ALA A 192 -8.20 -3.05 13.50
C ALA A 192 -8.76 -2.98 12.07
N LEU A 193 -8.77 -4.08 11.31
CA LEU A 193 -9.41 -4.11 9.99
C LEU A 193 -10.93 -3.92 10.07
N VAL A 194 -11.60 -4.51 11.06
CA VAL A 194 -13.04 -4.36 11.26
C VAL A 194 -13.38 -2.90 11.53
N VAL A 195 -12.64 -2.22 12.42
CA VAL A 195 -12.80 -0.78 12.66
C VAL A 195 -12.68 0.01 11.36
N LEU A 196 -11.62 -0.23 10.57
CA LEU A 196 -11.39 0.48 9.30
C LEU A 196 -12.51 0.22 8.28
N GLU A 197 -13.05 -0.99 8.23
CA GLU A 197 -14.19 -1.35 7.38
C GLU A 197 -15.46 -0.59 7.78
N GLU A 198 -15.77 -0.53 9.07
CA GLU A 198 -16.93 0.19 9.60
C GLU A 198 -16.87 1.68 9.26
N GLN A 199 -15.69 2.29 9.38
CA GLN A 199 -15.45 3.68 9.01
C GLN A 199 -15.71 3.94 7.52
N ILE A 200 -15.20 3.06 6.64
CA ILE A 200 -15.46 3.14 5.20
C ILE A 200 -16.95 2.96 4.89
N LYS A 201 -17.63 2.06 5.60
CA LYS A 201 -19.06 1.77 5.40
C LYS A 201 -19.91 2.97 5.82
N SER A 202 -19.67 3.49 7.02
CA SER A 202 -20.35 4.69 7.55
C SER A 202 -20.22 5.86 6.58
N PHE A 203 -19.01 6.13 6.10
CA PHE A 203 -18.78 7.18 5.10
C PHE A 203 -19.62 6.98 3.83
N ARG A 204 -19.65 5.76 3.28
CA ARG A 204 -20.40 5.47 2.06
C ARG A 204 -21.91 5.67 2.23
N GLU A 205 -22.43 5.29 3.39
CA GLU A 205 -23.85 5.42 3.73
C GLU A 205 -24.24 6.89 3.91
N GLN A 206 -23.45 7.65 4.68
CA GLN A 206 -23.71 9.08 4.93
C GLN A 206 -23.59 9.94 3.67
N GLU A 207 -22.56 9.70 2.86
CA GLU A 207 -22.30 10.51 1.66
C GLU A 207 -23.05 10.02 0.40
N GLY A 208 -23.88 8.97 0.54
CA GLY A 208 -24.64 8.39 -0.57
C GLY A 208 -23.76 7.90 -1.72
N VAL A 209 -22.58 7.35 -1.39
CA VAL A 209 -21.57 6.98 -2.40
C VAL A 209 -22.04 5.75 -3.19
N GLN A 210 -22.45 5.98 -4.43
CA GLN A 210 -22.89 4.90 -5.33
C GLN A 210 -21.75 3.93 -5.66
N LYS A 211 -22.06 2.64 -5.57
CA LYS A 211 -21.20 1.55 -6.03
C LYS A 211 -20.98 1.70 -7.55
N ASP A 212 -19.72 1.73 -7.97
CA ASP A 212 -19.29 1.87 -9.38
C ASP A 212 -19.40 3.28 -10.01
N SER A 213 -19.64 4.31 -9.21
CA SER A 213 -19.54 5.70 -9.65
C SER A 213 -18.07 6.19 -9.68
N ASN A 214 -17.75 7.12 -10.57
CA ASN A 214 -16.41 7.70 -10.68
C ASN A 214 -16.10 8.55 -9.44
N ASN A 215 -15.48 7.95 -8.42
CA ASN A 215 -15.16 8.61 -7.17
C ASN A 215 -13.82 8.16 -6.56
N ALA A 216 -13.38 8.92 -5.55
CA ALA A 216 -12.13 8.75 -4.81
C ALA A 216 -12.01 7.39 -4.07
N MET A 217 -13.14 6.70 -3.82
CA MET A 217 -13.17 5.39 -3.15
C MET A 217 -12.90 4.22 -4.12
N GLY A 218 -12.63 4.53 -5.38
CA GLY A 218 -12.33 3.58 -6.44
C GLY A 218 -13.58 2.93 -7.03
N PHE A 219 -13.50 2.57 -8.30
CA PHE A 219 -14.61 1.97 -9.04
C PHE A 219 -14.13 1.00 -10.11
N VAL A 220 -15.01 0.09 -10.49
CA VAL A 220 -14.81 -0.83 -11.61
C VAL A 220 -16.07 -0.79 -12.48
N GLN A 221 -15.99 -0.09 -13.60
CA GLN A 221 -17.09 0.00 -14.56
C GLN A 221 -16.63 -0.54 -15.92
N ARG A 222 -17.01 -1.79 -16.23
CA ARG A 222 -16.56 -2.54 -17.42
C ARG A 222 -15.02 -2.56 -17.52
N ARG A 223 -14.45 -1.84 -18.49
CA ARG A 223 -13.01 -1.71 -18.72
C ARG A 223 -12.38 -0.53 -17.97
N LYS A 224 -13.17 0.43 -17.48
CA LYS A 224 -12.67 1.57 -16.69
C LYS A 224 -12.51 1.16 -15.24
N ARG A 225 -11.31 1.35 -14.70
CA ARG A 225 -10.99 1.05 -13.31
C ARG A 225 -10.20 2.20 -12.71
N HIS A 226 -10.53 2.56 -11.48
CA HIS A 226 -9.74 3.50 -10.69
C HIS A 226 -9.55 2.91 -9.29
N ALA A 227 -8.31 2.94 -8.79
CA ALA A 227 -8.00 2.46 -7.46
C ALA A 227 -8.43 3.50 -6.42
N SER A 228 -8.89 3.05 -5.25
CA SER A 228 -9.18 3.96 -4.12
C SER A 228 -7.94 4.76 -3.76
N CYS A 229 -8.07 6.10 -3.65
CA CYS A 229 -7.00 6.95 -3.12
C CYS A 229 -6.86 6.81 -1.61
N LEU A 230 -7.97 6.49 -0.94
CA LEU A 230 -8.01 6.14 0.47
C LEU A 230 -7.41 4.75 0.67
N ARG A 231 -6.40 4.68 1.54
CA ARG A 231 -5.74 3.45 1.95
C ARG A 231 -5.91 3.26 3.44
N THR A 232 -6.01 1.99 3.85
CA THR A 232 -6.17 1.62 5.25
C THR A 232 -5.10 0.63 5.67
N ARG A 233 -4.59 0.74 6.90
CA ARG A 233 -3.52 -0.10 7.43
C ARG A 233 -3.72 -0.30 8.94
N PRO A 234 -3.71 -1.55 9.43
CA PRO A 234 -3.34 -1.81 10.81
C PRO A 234 -1.82 -1.62 10.95
N LEU A 235 -1.39 -0.68 11.80
CA LEU A 235 -0.01 -0.52 12.20
C LEU A 235 0.25 -1.30 13.48
N LYS A 236 1.27 -2.15 13.47
CA LYS A 236 1.65 -2.94 14.65
C LYS A 236 2.55 -2.10 15.57
N MET A 237 2.12 -1.93 16.82
CA MET A 237 2.82 -1.18 17.86
C MET A 237 3.78 -2.09 18.66
N GLU A 238 4.71 -1.50 19.41
CA GLU A 238 5.75 -2.25 20.17
C GLU A 238 5.17 -3.23 21.20
N ASN A 239 3.99 -2.94 21.75
CA ASN A 239 3.27 -3.78 22.71
C ASN A 239 2.39 -4.86 22.05
N GLU A 240 2.63 -5.17 20.77
CA GLU A 240 1.84 -6.12 19.96
C GLU A 240 0.35 -5.76 19.82
N THR A 241 -0.01 -4.49 20.08
CA THR A 241 -1.33 -3.94 19.75
C THR A 241 -1.33 -3.28 18.37
N PHE A 242 -2.50 -2.94 17.84
CA PHE A 242 -2.66 -2.48 16.47
C PHE A 242 -3.40 -1.16 16.41
N LEU A 243 -2.74 -0.13 15.86
CA LEU A 243 -3.34 1.16 15.58
C LEU A 243 -4.00 1.10 14.20
N PRO A 244 -5.33 1.22 14.08
CA PRO A 244 -5.99 1.32 12.78
C PRO A 244 -5.75 2.71 12.18
N ILE A 245 -5.23 2.75 10.96
CA ILE A 245 -4.90 3.99 10.24
C ILE A 245 -5.61 4.03 8.91
N MET A 246 -6.20 5.18 8.59
CA MET A 246 -6.64 5.54 7.25
C MET A 246 -5.84 6.74 6.77
N PHE A 247 -5.40 6.73 5.52
CA PHE A 247 -4.71 7.88 4.95
C PHE A 247 -5.02 8.03 3.48
N TYR A 248 -4.97 9.27 3.01
CA TYR A 248 -5.02 9.57 1.59
C TYR A 248 -4.19 10.82 1.27
N SER A 249 -3.75 10.91 0.02
CA SER A 249 -3.11 12.10 -0.53
C SER A 249 -3.79 12.46 -1.84
N GLU A 250 -3.97 13.75 -2.06
CA GLU A 250 -4.62 14.25 -3.27
C GLU A 250 -3.76 14.09 -4.50
N ALA A 251 -2.42 14.13 -4.34
CA ALA A 251 -1.49 13.83 -5.41
C ALA A 251 -1.69 12.39 -5.94
N ALA A 252 -2.23 11.48 -5.12
CA ALA A 252 -2.56 10.12 -5.52
C ALA A 252 -3.92 9.98 -6.26
N MET A 253 -4.78 11.01 -6.27
CA MET A 253 -6.12 10.95 -6.89
C MET A 253 -6.11 11.10 -8.42
N GLY A 254 -5.03 11.66 -9.00
CA GLY A 254 -4.97 11.95 -10.44
C GLY A 254 -6.13 12.84 -10.90
N ASN A 255 -6.80 12.49 -12.01
CA ASN A 255 -7.90 13.28 -12.60
C ASN A 255 -9.28 13.00 -11.97
N VAL A 256 -9.35 12.33 -10.82
CA VAL A 256 -10.64 12.05 -10.17
C VAL A 256 -11.11 13.28 -9.41
N THR A 257 -12.22 13.85 -9.87
CA THR A 257 -12.95 14.93 -9.23
C THR A 257 -14.02 14.37 -8.28
N GLY A 258 -14.35 15.06 -7.19
CA GLY A 258 -15.45 14.66 -6.30
C GLY A 258 -15.14 14.72 -4.81
N LEU A 259 -15.48 13.64 -4.08
CA LEU A 259 -15.57 13.42 -2.61
C LEU A 259 -14.40 13.87 -1.70
N ARG A 260 -13.44 14.66 -2.19
CA ARG A 260 -12.29 15.22 -1.46
C ARG A 260 -12.70 15.96 -0.18
N SER A 261 -13.55 16.99 -0.30
CA SER A 261 -13.99 17.79 0.86
C SER A 261 -14.80 16.95 1.85
N LYS A 262 -15.58 16.00 1.33
CA LYS A 262 -16.42 15.07 2.12
C LYS A 262 -15.58 14.08 2.91
N LEU A 263 -14.52 13.51 2.33
CA LEU A 263 -13.58 12.63 3.03
C LEU A 263 -12.93 13.35 4.21
N LYS A 264 -12.40 14.55 3.96
CA LYS A 264 -11.82 15.38 5.01
C LYS A 264 -12.83 15.70 6.10
N ALA A 265 -14.03 16.16 5.75
CA ALA A 265 -15.05 16.56 6.73
C ALA A 265 -15.61 15.39 7.56
N HIS A 266 -15.63 14.17 7.02
CA HIS A 266 -16.19 13.02 7.73
C HIS A 266 -15.22 12.38 8.72
N PHE A 267 -13.92 12.40 8.42
CA PHE A 267 -12.89 11.74 9.24
C PHE A 267 -12.07 12.70 10.10
N ALA A 268 -12.18 14.02 9.90
CA ALA A 268 -11.61 15.04 10.78
C ALA A 268 -12.38 15.17 12.09
#